data_AF-A0ABD1F8T2-F1
#
_entry.id   AF-A0ABD1F8T2-F1
#
_cell.length_a   1.000
_cell.length_b   1.000
_cell.length_c   1.000
_cell.angle_alpha   90.00
_cell.angle_beta   90.00
_cell.angle_gamma   90.00
#
_symmetry.space_group_name_H-M   'P 1'
#
loop_
_entity.id
_entity.type
_entity.pdbx_description
1 polymer ?
#
loop_
_entity_poly.entity_id
_entity_poly.type
_entity_poly.pdbx_seq_one_letter_code
_entity_poly.pdbx_strand_id
1 'polypeptide(L)'
;MGRKTAASTAKGKEKRLQRKEEQQRIRDAMIVVAEANKLENPLSDFSVFQKYNKNGIVANLIYKKSVDLNEFEKNWLFSLLKRNMQLKYEQCSWGWNEAKKLEELFDESARYLIAKNANDNSYLGFSHFRFDLDEGIEVLYCYELQLDNHVQRKGLGKFMMQILELMAFKNNMKKVLLTVLKNNNYSKFFRAVGYELDETSPIDDEEATYPYEILSKVNKRLAPTLTNSGATKSHIHSHSHSHGHSHNGHYCPGHHH
;
A
#
# COMPACT_ATOMS: atom_id res chain seq x y z
N MET A 1 15.72 -50.25 -2.52
CA MET A 1 14.54 -49.38 -2.36
C MET A 1 14.48 -48.87 -0.92
N GLY A 2 14.77 -47.59 -0.67
CA GLY A 2 14.78 -47.04 0.69
C GLY A 2 13.37 -46.78 1.21
N ARG A 3 12.96 -47.45 2.31
CA ARG A 3 11.68 -47.18 2.99
C ARG A 3 11.76 -45.81 3.67
N LYS A 4 10.83 -44.91 3.32
CA LYS A 4 10.65 -43.62 4.01
C LYS A 4 10.19 -43.86 5.45
N THR A 5 10.79 -43.16 6.41
CA THR A 5 10.46 -43.27 7.84
C THR A 5 9.08 -42.65 8.13
N ALA A 6 8.40 -43.10 9.18
CA ALA A 6 7.11 -42.55 9.60
C ALA A 6 7.17 -41.03 9.86
N ALA A 7 8.28 -40.55 10.43
CA ALA A 7 8.56 -39.12 10.63
C ALA A 7 8.65 -38.34 9.32
N SER A 8 9.31 -38.89 8.28
CA SER A 8 9.39 -38.24 6.96
C SER A 8 8.03 -38.17 6.25
N THR A 9 7.15 -39.14 6.53
CA THR A 9 5.79 -39.19 5.98
C THR A 9 4.85 -38.22 6.70
N ALA A 10 4.97 -38.08 8.02
CA ALA A 10 4.23 -37.11 8.81
C ALA A 10 4.60 -35.66 8.42
N LYS A 11 5.89 -35.35 8.32
CA LYS A 11 6.39 -34.04 7.86
C LYS A 11 5.90 -33.69 6.44
N GLY A 12 5.81 -34.69 5.56
CA GLY A 12 5.26 -34.53 4.21
C GLY A 12 3.75 -34.23 4.18
N LYS A 13 2.97 -34.88 5.05
CA LYS A 13 1.53 -34.62 5.20
C LYS A 13 1.26 -33.23 5.77
N GLU A 14 2.01 -32.83 6.79
CA GLU A 14 1.92 -31.50 7.41
C GLU A 14 2.23 -30.38 6.40
N LYS A 15 3.34 -30.48 5.66
CA LYS A 15 3.70 -29.51 4.62
C LYS A 15 2.64 -29.40 3.52
N ARG A 16 1.98 -30.52 3.16
CA ARG A 16 0.89 -30.52 2.17
C ARG A 16 -0.37 -29.82 2.71
N LEU A 17 -0.68 -30.02 3.99
CA LEU A 17 -1.81 -29.36 4.64
C LEU A 17 -1.58 -27.85 4.73
N GLN A 18 -0.40 -27.42 5.20
CA GLN A 18 -0.02 -26.00 5.29
C GLN A 18 -0.15 -25.28 3.95
N ARG A 19 0.36 -25.89 2.86
CA ARG A 19 0.21 -25.35 1.50
C ARG A 19 -1.25 -25.23 1.05
N LYS A 20 -2.09 -26.21 1.40
CA LYS A 20 -3.52 -26.18 1.04
C LYS A 20 -4.25 -25.07 1.80
N GLU A 21 -3.94 -24.89 3.08
CA GLU A 21 -4.49 -23.81 3.91
C GLU A 21 -4.04 -22.44 3.41
N GLU A 22 -2.75 -22.27 3.08
CA GLU A 22 -2.22 -21.04 2.51
C GLU A 22 -2.89 -20.69 1.18
N GLN A 23 -3.01 -21.65 0.26
CA GLN A 23 -3.72 -21.45 -0.99
C GLN A 23 -5.19 -21.08 -0.78
N GLN A 24 -5.85 -21.65 0.24
CA GLN A 24 -7.22 -21.28 0.58
C GLN A 24 -7.28 -19.85 1.12
N ARG A 25 -6.38 -19.47 2.03
CA ARG A 25 -6.30 -18.10 2.56
C ARG A 25 -6.11 -17.07 1.45
N ILE A 26 -5.20 -17.32 0.51
CA ILE A 26 -4.96 -16.42 -0.62
C ILE A 26 -6.21 -16.31 -1.49
N ARG A 27 -6.90 -17.43 -1.77
CA ARG A 27 -8.17 -17.39 -2.52
C ARG A 27 -9.23 -16.57 -1.81
N ASP A 28 -9.38 -16.73 -0.50
CA ASP A 28 -10.35 -15.98 0.30
C ASP A 28 -10.02 -14.47 0.28
N ALA A 29 -8.73 -14.12 0.41
CA ALA A 29 -8.25 -12.75 0.32
C ALA A 29 -8.50 -12.14 -1.08
N MET A 30 -8.26 -12.90 -2.16
CA MET A 30 -8.58 -12.47 -3.54
C MET A 30 -10.07 -12.14 -3.70
N ILE A 31 -10.96 -12.92 -3.08
CA ILE A 31 -12.41 -12.65 -3.14
C ILE A 31 -12.72 -11.33 -2.45
N VAL A 32 -12.15 -11.07 -1.26
CA VAL A 32 -12.36 -9.81 -0.54
C VAL A 32 -11.89 -8.60 -1.37
N VAL A 33 -10.71 -8.69 -1.97
CA VAL A 33 -10.16 -7.65 -2.86
C VAL A 33 -11.04 -7.46 -4.10
N ALA A 34 -11.51 -8.53 -4.72
CA ALA A 34 -12.38 -8.46 -5.89
C ALA A 34 -13.72 -7.78 -5.55
N GLU A 35 -14.33 -8.08 -4.41
CA GLU A 35 -15.57 -7.43 -3.96
C GLU A 35 -15.37 -5.93 -3.70
N ALA A 36 -14.28 -5.55 -3.02
CA ALA A 36 -13.95 -4.14 -2.81
C ALA A 36 -13.72 -3.41 -4.14
N ASN A 37 -13.12 -4.07 -5.12
CA ASN A 37 -12.87 -3.47 -6.42
C ASN A 37 -14.15 -3.29 -7.28
N LYS A 38 -15.21 -4.05 -7.03
CA LYS A 38 -16.53 -3.87 -7.69
C LYS A 38 -17.27 -2.62 -7.24
N LEU A 39 -16.87 -2.02 -6.11
CA LEU A 39 -17.55 -0.83 -5.60
C LEU A 39 -17.43 0.34 -6.58
N GLU A 40 -18.58 0.96 -6.83
CA GLU A 40 -18.63 2.17 -7.65
C GLU A 40 -17.99 3.34 -6.94
N ASN A 41 -18.31 3.54 -5.66
CA ASN A 41 -17.73 4.57 -4.83
C ASN A 41 -17.62 4.10 -3.36
N PRO A 42 -16.44 3.69 -2.87
CA PRO A 42 -16.25 3.28 -1.48
C PRO A 42 -16.37 4.43 -0.46
N LEU A 43 -16.39 5.69 -0.91
CA LEU A 43 -16.56 6.88 -0.06
C LEU A 43 -18.04 7.21 0.23
N SER A 44 -18.98 6.65 -0.54
CA SER A 44 -20.42 7.00 -0.45
C SER A 44 -21.03 6.68 0.93
N ASP A 45 -20.56 5.60 1.56
CA ASP A 45 -20.97 5.17 2.92
C ASP A 45 -20.57 6.18 4.02
N PHE A 46 -19.68 7.12 3.72
CA PHE A 46 -19.10 8.05 4.69
C PHE A 46 -19.42 9.50 4.36
N SER A 47 -20.71 9.83 4.19
CA SER A 47 -21.18 11.18 3.82
C SER A 47 -20.61 12.30 4.70
N VAL A 48 -20.47 12.07 6.01
CA VAL A 48 -19.88 13.03 6.96
C VAL A 48 -18.39 13.28 6.70
N PHE A 49 -17.68 12.29 6.14
CA PHE A 49 -16.25 12.36 5.85
C PHE A 49 -15.95 12.92 4.45
N GLN A 50 -16.97 13.31 3.69
CA GLN A 50 -16.80 13.97 2.39
C GLN A 50 -16.49 15.47 2.51
N LYS A 51 -16.52 16.03 3.73
CA LYS A 51 -16.23 17.44 3.99
C LYS A 51 -15.18 17.60 5.09
N TYR A 52 -14.25 18.50 4.86
CA TYR A 52 -13.25 18.94 5.83
C TYR A 52 -13.41 20.43 6.09
N ASN A 53 -13.57 20.83 7.35
CA ASN A 53 -13.63 22.24 7.75
C ASN A 53 -12.86 22.45 9.06
N LYS A 54 -11.54 22.63 8.97
CA LYS A 54 -10.66 22.90 10.12
C LYS A 54 -9.43 23.70 9.70
N ASN A 55 -8.89 24.48 10.63
CA ASN A 55 -7.60 25.19 10.49
C ASN A 55 -7.51 26.05 9.21
N GLY A 56 -8.61 26.72 8.86
CA GLY A 56 -8.70 27.60 7.69
C GLY A 56 -8.78 26.88 6.34
N ILE A 57 -9.02 25.56 6.31
CA ILE A 57 -9.28 24.80 5.09
C ILE A 57 -10.73 24.34 5.10
N VAL A 58 -11.45 24.65 4.02
CA VAL A 58 -12.78 24.09 3.72
C VAL A 58 -12.65 23.29 2.42
N ALA A 59 -12.75 21.97 2.51
CA ALA A 59 -12.55 21.08 1.39
C ALA A 59 -13.67 20.05 1.25
N ASN A 60 -14.00 19.71 0.00
CA ASN A 60 -14.82 18.56 -0.36
C ASN A 60 -13.88 17.43 -0.84
N LEU A 61 -14.14 16.22 -0.36
CA LEU A 61 -13.41 15.01 -0.70
C LEU A 61 -14.23 14.22 -1.70
N ILE A 62 -13.64 13.91 -2.85
CA ILE A 62 -14.29 13.15 -3.92
C ILE A 62 -13.50 11.88 -4.20
N TYR A 63 -14.20 10.84 -4.62
CA TYR A 63 -13.62 9.59 -5.06
C TYR A 63 -13.67 9.50 -6.60
N LYS A 64 -12.62 8.96 -7.21
CA LYS A 64 -12.59 8.62 -8.64
C LYS A 64 -11.79 7.35 -8.90
N LYS A 65 -12.13 6.60 -9.94
CA LYS A 65 -11.23 5.59 -10.54
C LYS A 65 -10.31 6.28 -11.53
N SER A 66 -9.16 5.67 -11.83
CA SER A 66 -8.20 6.17 -12.83
C SER A 66 -8.86 6.45 -14.18
N VAL A 67 -9.73 5.53 -14.61
CA VAL A 67 -10.47 5.61 -15.87
C VAL A 67 -11.45 6.79 -15.95
N ASP A 68 -11.84 7.37 -14.82
CA ASP A 68 -12.78 8.49 -14.73
C ASP A 68 -12.08 9.87 -14.59
N LEU A 69 -10.74 9.87 -14.62
CA LEU A 69 -9.95 11.10 -14.60
C LEU A 69 -9.92 11.74 -15.98
N ASN A 70 -10.24 13.03 -16.05
CA ASN A 70 -10.02 13.82 -17.26
C ASN A 70 -8.54 14.24 -17.39
N GLU A 71 -8.16 14.72 -18.58
CA GLU A 71 -6.78 15.11 -18.87
C GLU A 71 -6.26 16.25 -17.98
N PHE A 72 -7.12 17.17 -17.56
CA PHE A 72 -6.73 18.21 -16.61
C PHE A 72 -6.35 17.60 -15.24
N GLU A 73 -7.17 16.67 -14.73
CA GLU A 73 -6.92 16.00 -13.47
C GLU A 73 -5.65 15.16 -13.52
N LYS A 74 -5.43 14.38 -14.59
CA LYS A 74 -4.19 13.61 -14.78
C LYS A 74 -2.95 14.52 -14.75
N ASN A 75 -2.97 15.60 -15.52
CA ASN A 75 -1.87 16.56 -15.54
C ASN A 75 -1.62 17.19 -14.17
N TRP A 76 -2.69 17.56 -13.44
CA TRP A 76 -2.57 18.13 -12.10
C TRP A 76 -2.00 17.13 -11.08
N LEU A 77 -2.52 15.90 -11.05
CA LEU A 77 -2.08 14.82 -10.16
C LEU A 77 -0.57 14.55 -10.36
N PHE A 78 -0.16 14.35 -11.61
CA PHE A 78 1.24 14.07 -11.92
C PHE A 78 2.14 15.28 -11.60
N SER A 79 1.70 16.50 -11.91
CA SER A 79 2.45 17.72 -11.60
C SER A 79 2.67 17.91 -10.10
N LEU A 80 1.65 17.64 -9.28
CA LEU A 80 1.77 17.71 -7.82
C LEU A 80 2.70 16.62 -7.29
N LEU A 81 2.57 15.38 -7.77
CA LEU A 81 3.45 14.28 -7.40
C LEU A 81 4.91 14.61 -7.73
N LYS A 82 5.19 14.99 -8.97
CA LYS A 82 6.54 15.34 -9.45
C LYS A 82 7.15 16.44 -8.60
N ARG A 83 6.43 17.53 -8.37
CA ARG A 83 6.90 18.66 -7.55
C ARG A 83 7.29 18.24 -6.13
N ASN A 84 6.51 17.35 -5.52
CA ASN A 84 6.72 16.93 -4.14
C ASN A 84 7.80 15.86 -3.98
N MET A 85 7.94 14.98 -4.98
CA MET A 85 8.66 13.71 -4.85
C MET A 85 9.89 13.58 -5.74
N GLN A 86 9.98 14.25 -6.90
CA GLN A 86 11.07 14.03 -7.88
C GLN A 86 12.46 14.07 -7.23
N LEU A 87 12.78 15.15 -6.51
CA LEU A 87 14.09 15.28 -5.85
C LEU A 87 14.36 14.17 -4.82
N LYS A 88 13.33 13.65 -4.14
CA LYS A 88 13.51 12.58 -3.13
C LYS A 88 13.84 11.25 -3.77
N TYR A 89 13.22 10.97 -4.91
CA TYR A 89 13.50 9.79 -5.73
C TYR A 89 14.89 9.89 -6.38
N GLU A 90 15.26 11.05 -6.92
CA GLU A 90 16.61 11.29 -7.48
C GLU A 90 17.73 11.19 -6.44
N GLN A 91 17.43 11.51 -5.18
CA GLN A 91 18.37 11.43 -4.05
C GLN A 91 18.47 10.04 -3.41
N CYS A 92 17.77 9.03 -3.93
CA CYS A 92 17.87 7.66 -3.42
C CYS A 92 18.17 6.67 -4.54
N SER A 93 18.44 5.40 -4.19
CA SER A 93 18.84 4.37 -5.15
C SER A 93 17.75 3.97 -6.16
N TRP A 94 16.51 4.44 -5.99
CA TRP A 94 15.43 4.21 -6.96
C TRP A 94 15.48 5.13 -8.17
N GLY A 95 15.98 6.37 -8.03
CA GLY A 95 15.93 7.38 -9.09
C GLY A 95 14.49 7.82 -9.46
N TRP A 96 14.38 8.79 -10.36
CA TRP A 96 13.09 9.25 -10.90
C TRP A 96 12.92 8.81 -12.36
N ASN A 97 11.93 7.98 -12.63
CA ASN A 97 11.52 7.61 -13.98
C ASN A 97 10.09 8.10 -14.23
N GLU A 98 9.96 9.12 -15.06
CA GLU A 98 8.68 9.76 -15.37
C GLU A 98 7.70 8.81 -16.06
N ALA A 99 8.15 8.04 -17.05
CA ALA A 99 7.29 7.11 -17.78
C ALA A 99 6.70 6.03 -16.86
N LYS A 100 7.54 5.42 -16.01
CA LYS A 100 7.09 4.43 -15.02
C LYS A 100 6.15 5.05 -13.98
N LYS A 101 6.41 6.30 -13.57
CA LYS A 101 5.53 6.98 -12.62
C LYS A 101 4.17 7.34 -13.22
N LEU A 102 4.11 7.69 -14.50
CA LEU A 102 2.84 7.89 -15.21
C LEU A 102 2.08 6.58 -15.35
N GLU A 103 2.76 5.48 -15.70
CA GLU A 103 2.18 4.14 -15.79
C GLU A 103 1.60 3.69 -14.44
N GLU A 104 2.37 3.79 -13.36
CA GLU A 104 1.94 3.44 -12.00
C GLU A 104 0.76 4.29 -11.53
N LEU A 105 0.83 5.61 -11.77
CA LEU A 105 -0.20 6.55 -11.35
C LEU A 105 -1.51 6.27 -12.09
N PHE A 106 -1.48 6.07 -13.41
CA PHE A 106 -2.69 5.96 -14.24
C PHE A 106 -3.13 4.54 -14.63
N ASP A 107 -2.55 3.53 -13.99
CA ASP A 107 -3.02 2.15 -14.03
C ASP A 107 -4.56 2.04 -13.83
N GLU A 108 -5.19 1.10 -14.52
CA GLU A 108 -6.66 0.90 -14.47
C GLU A 108 -7.20 0.58 -13.07
N SER A 109 -6.38 -0.04 -12.23
CA SER A 109 -6.73 -0.40 -10.85
C SER A 109 -6.53 0.76 -9.87
N ALA A 110 -5.91 1.87 -10.30
CA ALA A 110 -5.67 3.03 -9.45
C ALA A 110 -6.99 3.74 -9.08
N ARG A 111 -7.10 4.08 -7.81
CA ARG A 111 -8.23 4.81 -7.22
C ARG A 111 -7.74 6.06 -6.53
N TYR A 112 -8.59 7.08 -6.51
CA TYR A 112 -8.22 8.42 -6.09
C TYR A 112 -9.19 8.97 -5.07
N LEU A 113 -8.64 9.42 -3.94
CA LEU A 113 -9.32 10.33 -3.03
C LEU A 113 -8.77 11.73 -3.27
N ILE A 114 -9.57 12.64 -3.80
CA ILE A 114 -9.14 13.98 -4.20
C ILE A 114 -9.80 15.02 -3.29
N ALA A 115 -9.00 15.93 -2.75
CA ALA A 115 -9.47 17.07 -1.98
C ALA A 115 -9.58 18.31 -2.88
N LYS A 116 -10.77 18.91 -2.94
CA LYS A 116 -11.02 20.17 -3.63
C LYS A 116 -11.48 21.24 -2.65
N ASN A 117 -11.01 22.47 -2.81
CA ASN A 117 -11.48 23.60 -2.04
C ASN A 117 -12.97 23.81 -2.30
N ALA A 118 -13.76 23.92 -1.23
CA ALA A 118 -15.21 24.04 -1.34
C ALA A 118 -15.67 25.37 -1.94
N ASN A 119 -14.82 26.41 -1.89
CA ASN A 119 -15.19 27.77 -2.32
C ASN A 119 -14.96 27.99 -3.82
N ASP A 120 -13.83 27.54 -4.36
CA ASP A 120 -13.40 27.81 -5.74
C ASP A 120 -13.17 26.55 -6.58
N ASN A 121 -13.40 25.35 -6.01
CA ASN A 121 -13.18 24.05 -6.63
C ASN A 121 -11.72 23.79 -7.07
N SER A 122 -10.75 24.56 -6.59
CA SER A 122 -9.33 24.28 -6.79
C SER A 122 -8.92 22.97 -6.12
N TYR A 123 -7.96 22.26 -6.71
CA TYR A 123 -7.46 21.02 -6.16
C TYR A 123 -6.42 21.32 -5.07
N LEU A 124 -6.50 20.59 -3.95
CA LEU A 124 -5.68 20.82 -2.76
C LEU A 124 -4.73 19.66 -2.46
N GLY A 125 -5.05 18.48 -2.96
CA GLY A 125 -4.28 17.27 -2.72
C GLY A 125 -5.05 16.02 -3.13
N PHE A 126 -4.36 14.89 -3.19
CA PHE A 126 -4.93 13.60 -3.50
C PHE A 126 -4.23 12.47 -2.75
N SER A 127 -4.89 11.33 -2.68
CA SER A 127 -4.26 10.04 -2.45
C SER A 127 -4.57 9.10 -3.60
N HIS A 128 -3.54 8.44 -4.12
CA HIS A 128 -3.66 7.28 -5.01
C HIS A 128 -3.57 6.03 -4.13
N PHE A 129 -4.57 5.16 -4.24
CA PHE A 129 -4.62 3.89 -3.52
C PHE A 129 -5.20 2.78 -4.38
N ARG A 130 -4.97 1.53 -3.95
CA ARG A 130 -5.57 0.32 -4.55
C ARG A 130 -6.08 -0.60 -3.45
N PHE A 131 -7.12 -1.37 -3.76
CA PHE A 131 -7.43 -2.60 -3.01
C PHE A 131 -6.67 -3.72 -3.68
N ASP A 132 -5.76 -4.35 -2.94
CA ASP A 132 -4.79 -5.29 -3.51
C ASP A 132 -4.40 -6.39 -2.51
N LEU A 133 -3.60 -7.34 -2.98
CA LEU A 133 -2.93 -8.34 -2.17
C LEU A 133 -1.45 -7.97 -1.98
N ASP A 134 -1.02 -7.89 -0.73
CA ASP A 134 0.39 -7.74 -0.33
C ASP A 134 0.79 -8.99 0.46
N GLU A 135 1.74 -9.78 -0.05
CA GLU A 135 2.15 -11.07 0.55
C GLU A 135 0.97 -12.01 0.90
N GLY A 136 -0.05 -12.03 0.04
CA GLY A 136 -1.25 -12.85 0.23
C GLY A 136 -2.26 -12.31 1.25
N ILE A 137 -2.07 -11.08 1.72
CA ILE A 137 -2.94 -10.38 2.66
C ILE A 137 -3.73 -9.32 1.89
N GLU A 138 -5.05 -9.30 2.10
CA GLU A 138 -5.96 -8.28 1.57
C GLU A 138 -5.73 -6.92 2.24
N VAL A 139 -5.30 -5.92 1.46
CA VAL A 139 -4.91 -4.59 1.94
C VAL A 139 -5.56 -3.47 1.12
N LEU A 140 -5.64 -2.30 1.73
CA LEU A 140 -5.68 -1.04 0.99
C LEU A 140 -4.26 -0.48 0.94
N TYR A 141 -3.64 -0.47 -0.23
CA TYR A 141 -2.31 0.07 -0.43
C TYR A 141 -2.41 1.56 -0.80
N CYS A 142 -1.88 2.44 0.03
CA CYS A 142 -1.75 3.88 -0.25
C CYS A 142 -0.41 4.12 -0.97
N TYR A 143 -0.47 4.22 -2.29
CA TYR A 143 0.70 4.48 -3.14
C TYR A 143 1.20 5.91 -2.98
N GLU A 144 0.28 6.88 -3.00
CA GLU A 144 0.63 8.28 -2.89
C GLU A 144 -0.32 9.00 -1.91
N LEU A 145 0.23 9.95 -1.16
CA LEU A 145 -0.51 10.98 -0.43
C LEU A 145 0.19 12.32 -0.68
N GLN A 146 -0.41 13.14 -1.52
CA GLN A 146 0.18 14.39 -2.00
C GLN A 146 -0.74 15.55 -1.66
N LEU A 147 -0.20 16.59 -1.02
CA LEU A 147 -0.91 17.81 -0.69
C LEU A 147 -0.14 19.02 -1.19
N ASP A 148 -0.84 20.06 -1.61
CA ASP A 148 -0.22 21.35 -1.86
C ASP A 148 0.36 21.94 -0.57
N ASN A 149 1.51 22.62 -0.68
CA ASN A 149 2.26 23.13 0.46
C ASN A 149 1.42 24.05 1.38
N HIS A 150 0.54 24.86 0.80
CA HIS A 150 -0.27 25.83 1.55
C HIS A 150 -1.40 25.18 2.39
N VAL A 151 -1.72 23.89 2.17
CA VAL A 151 -2.70 23.13 2.97
C VAL A 151 -2.06 22.09 3.89
N GLN A 152 -0.75 21.89 3.82
CA GLN A 152 -0.02 21.00 4.72
C GLN A 152 -0.05 21.52 6.16
N ARG A 153 0.17 20.61 7.12
CA ARG A 153 0.16 20.89 8.57
C ARG A 153 -1.16 21.45 9.13
N LYS A 154 -2.22 21.49 8.31
CA LYS A 154 -3.56 21.92 8.72
C LYS A 154 -4.52 20.78 9.02
N GLY A 155 -4.06 19.52 9.00
CA GLY A 155 -4.82 18.32 9.36
C GLY A 155 -5.48 17.57 8.21
N LEU A 156 -5.48 18.13 6.99
CA LEU A 156 -6.11 17.51 5.81
C LEU A 156 -5.52 16.12 5.49
N GLY A 157 -4.19 15.97 5.52
CA GLY A 157 -3.56 14.66 5.25
C GLY A 157 -3.95 13.58 6.25
N LYS A 158 -4.05 13.93 7.55
CA LYS A 158 -4.55 13.00 8.58
C LYS A 158 -5.99 12.59 8.27
N PHE A 159 -6.83 13.54 7.89
CA PHE A 159 -8.22 13.28 7.55
C PHE A 159 -8.36 12.36 6.33
N MET A 160 -7.55 12.56 5.29
CA MET A 160 -7.52 11.69 4.12
C MET A 160 -7.09 10.26 4.48
N MET A 161 -6.06 10.09 5.32
CA MET A 161 -5.68 8.76 5.79
C MET A 161 -6.79 8.08 6.59
N GLN A 162 -7.51 8.81 7.44
CA GLN A 162 -8.68 8.28 8.16
C GLN A 162 -9.77 7.78 7.21
N ILE A 163 -9.98 8.47 6.09
CA ILE A 163 -10.93 8.03 5.06
C ILE A 163 -10.44 6.73 4.41
N LEU A 164 -9.16 6.61 4.07
CA LEU A 164 -8.60 5.35 3.56
C LEU A 164 -8.77 4.20 4.55
N GLU A 165 -8.50 4.44 5.85
CA GLU A 165 -8.72 3.46 6.92
C GLU A 165 -10.19 3.02 6.99
N LEU A 166 -11.14 3.96 6.92
CA LEU A 166 -12.57 3.66 6.91
C LEU A 166 -12.97 2.81 5.70
N MET A 167 -12.53 3.19 4.49
CA MET A 167 -12.79 2.43 3.27
C MET A 167 -12.17 1.02 3.33
N ALA A 168 -10.94 0.90 3.81
CA ALA A 168 -10.26 -0.38 3.96
C ALA A 168 -11.01 -1.30 4.93
N PHE A 169 -11.31 -0.81 6.14
CA PHE A 169 -11.85 -1.64 7.20
C PHE A 169 -13.33 -1.97 7.01
N LYS A 170 -14.09 -1.09 6.37
CA LYS A 170 -15.47 -1.38 5.94
C LYS A 170 -15.49 -2.52 4.92
N ASN A 171 -14.52 -2.56 4.02
CA ASN A 171 -14.41 -3.57 2.97
C ASN A 171 -13.53 -4.76 3.36
N ASN A 172 -13.37 -5.00 4.66
CA ASN A 172 -12.68 -6.17 5.22
C ASN A 172 -11.20 -6.32 4.82
N MET A 173 -10.55 -5.24 4.41
CA MET A 173 -9.09 -5.24 4.32
C MET A 173 -8.49 -5.41 5.72
N LYS A 174 -7.43 -6.20 5.81
CA LYS A 174 -6.75 -6.50 7.09
C LYS A 174 -5.83 -5.39 7.55
N LYS A 175 -5.26 -4.61 6.63
CA LYS A 175 -4.43 -3.44 6.96
C LYS A 175 -4.49 -2.39 5.86
N VAL A 176 -4.20 -1.15 6.22
CA VAL A 176 -3.78 -0.11 5.27
C VAL A 176 -2.25 -0.14 5.24
N LEU A 177 -1.67 -0.24 4.05
CA LEU A 177 -0.22 -0.36 3.85
C LEU A 177 0.29 0.82 3.02
N LEU A 178 1.55 1.24 3.23
CA LEU A 178 2.20 2.27 2.43
C LEU A 178 3.72 2.14 2.49
N THR A 179 4.39 2.66 1.47
CA THR A 179 5.85 2.76 1.41
C THR A 179 6.29 4.21 1.58
N VAL A 180 7.30 4.45 2.42
CA VAL A 180 7.89 5.78 2.63
C VAL A 180 9.39 5.71 2.38
N LEU A 181 9.90 6.63 1.56
CA LEU A 181 11.35 6.79 1.41
C LEU A 181 11.97 7.25 2.75
N LYS A 182 13.08 6.65 3.17
CA LYS A 182 13.77 7.00 4.43
C LYS A 182 14.30 8.44 4.43
N ASN A 183 14.66 8.98 3.26
CA ASN A 183 15.03 10.38 3.09
C ASN A 183 13.82 11.35 3.11
N ASN A 184 12.60 10.83 3.22
CA ASN A 184 11.38 11.62 3.34
C ASN A 184 10.95 11.75 4.80
N ASN A 185 11.07 12.95 5.35
CA ASN A 185 10.70 13.26 6.74
C ASN A 185 9.21 13.04 7.09
N TYR A 186 8.35 12.74 6.10
CA TYR A 186 6.95 12.41 6.33
C TYR A 186 6.69 11.04 6.97
N SER A 187 7.70 10.16 7.12
CA SER A 187 7.55 8.94 7.94
C SER A 187 7.05 9.26 9.36
N LYS A 188 7.51 10.39 9.94
CA LYS A 188 7.06 10.91 11.23
C LYS A 188 5.56 11.23 11.25
N PHE A 189 5.00 11.69 10.13
CA PHE A 189 3.57 11.97 10.02
C PHE A 189 2.76 10.68 10.10
N PHE A 190 3.12 9.64 9.34
CA PHE A 190 2.41 8.36 9.36
C PHE A 190 2.46 7.70 10.74
N ARG A 191 3.63 7.70 11.39
CA ARG A 191 3.79 7.23 12.76
C ARG A 191 2.92 8.00 13.75
N ALA A 192 2.84 9.33 13.62
CA ALA A 192 1.98 10.15 14.47
C ALA A 192 0.47 9.91 14.28
N VAL A 193 0.04 9.29 13.17
CA VAL A 193 -1.37 8.90 12.94
C VAL A 193 -1.61 7.39 13.17
N GLY A 194 -0.63 6.71 13.77
CA GLY A 194 -0.77 5.33 14.26
C GLY A 194 -0.39 4.25 13.26
N TYR A 195 0.47 4.56 12.28
CA TYR A 195 1.11 3.56 11.45
C TYR A 195 2.40 3.07 12.11
N GLU A 196 2.65 1.78 12.00
CA GLU A 196 3.81 1.10 12.58
C GLU A 196 4.66 0.48 11.46
N LEU A 197 5.90 0.08 11.78
CA LEU A 197 6.75 -0.62 10.80
C LEU A 197 6.09 -1.96 10.47
N ASP A 198 5.85 -2.22 9.19
CA ASP A 198 5.25 -3.49 8.77
C ASP A 198 6.28 -4.62 8.80
N GLU A 199 5.82 -5.84 9.05
CA GLU A 199 6.66 -7.04 9.04
C GLU A 199 7.27 -7.34 7.66
N THR A 200 6.68 -6.83 6.58
CA THR A 200 7.21 -6.95 5.22
C THR A 200 8.24 -5.87 4.88
N SER A 201 8.47 -4.89 5.76
CA SER A 201 9.48 -3.86 5.53
C SER A 201 10.87 -4.50 5.46
N PRO A 202 11.68 -4.19 4.43
CA PRO A 202 13.03 -4.71 4.35
C PRO A 202 13.87 -4.17 5.52
N ILE A 203 14.82 -4.98 5.97
CA ILE A 203 15.76 -4.67 7.05
C ILE A 203 17.11 -4.40 6.40
N ASP A 204 17.75 -3.29 6.77
CA ASP A 204 19.11 -3.02 6.32
C ASP A 204 20.08 -3.96 7.03
N ASP A 205 21.06 -4.47 6.30
CA ASP A 205 22.17 -5.27 6.82
C ASP A 205 23.50 -4.85 6.16
N GLU A 206 24.57 -5.63 6.39
CA GLU A 206 25.89 -5.34 5.85
C GLU A 206 25.94 -5.46 4.31
N GLU A 207 25.04 -6.22 3.71
CA GLU A 207 25.02 -6.51 2.27
C GLU A 207 24.06 -5.58 1.51
N ALA A 208 22.97 -5.15 2.14
CA ALA A 208 21.91 -4.38 1.50
C ALA A 208 21.38 -3.23 2.37
N THR A 209 21.24 -2.06 1.76
CA THR A 209 20.52 -0.93 2.34
C THR A 209 19.37 -0.51 1.42
N TYR A 210 18.18 -0.38 2.00
CA TYR A 210 16.96 -0.06 1.27
C TYR A 210 16.59 1.41 1.47
N PRO A 211 16.25 2.16 0.41
CA PRO A 211 15.97 3.60 0.51
C PRO A 211 14.58 3.90 1.11
N TYR A 212 13.83 2.88 1.53
CA TYR A 212 12.44 2.97 1.96
C TYR A 212 12.15 2.07 3.16
N GLU A 213 11.04 2.34 3.83
CA GLU A 213 10.42 1.49 4.83
C GLU A 213 8.94 1.28 4.47
N ILE A 214 8.39 0.13 4.85
CA ILE A 214 6.96 -0.17 4.70
C ILE A 214 6.29 0.05 6.05
N LEU A 215 5.22 0.83 6.06
CA LEU A 215 4.42 1.09 7.24
C LEU A 215 3.00 0.56 7.04
N SER A 216 2.37 0.11 8.12
CA SER A 216 0.97 -0.30 8.05
C SER A 216 0.18 0.03 9.30
N LYS A 217 -1.14 -0.04 9.14
CA LYS A 217 -2.11 0.09 10.23
C LYS A 217 -3.15 -1.01 10.12
N VAL A 218 -3.13 -1.89 11.12
CA VAL A 218 -3.96 -3.10 11.16
C VAL A 218 -5.42 -2.77 11.49
N ASN A 219 -6.32 -3.44 10.78
CA ASN A 219 -7.73 -3.51 11.12
C ASN A 219 -7.90 -4.31 12.41
N LYS A 220 -8.12 -3.63 13.53
CA LYS A 220 -8.25 -4.28 14.85
C LYS A 220 -9.36 -5.33 14.91
N ARG A 221 -10.41 -5.22 14.08
CA ARG A 221 -11.47 -6.24 13.99
C ARG A 221 -10.96 -7.56 13.42
N LEU A 222 -9.97 -7.51 12.53
CA LEU A 222 -9.43 -8.66 11.82
C LEU A 222 -8.03 -9.07 12.30
N ALA A 223 -7.45 -8.35 13.27
CA ALA A 223 -6.13 -8.66 13.82
C ALA A 223 -5.93 -10.12 14.28
N PRO A 224 -6.91 -10.81 14.90
CA PRO A 224 -6.75 -12.23 15.26
C PRO A 224 -6.54 -13.16 14.05
N THR A 225 -6.98 -12.75 12.86
CA THR A 225 -6.82 -13.54 11.63
C THR A 225 -5.46 -13.34 10.96
N LEU A 226 -4.70 -12.31 11.37
CA LEU A 226 -3.35 -12.05 10.89
C LEU A 226 -2.29 -12.91 11.58
N THR A 227 -2.53 -13.38 12.81
CA THR A 227 -1.53 -14.10 13.64
C THR A 227 -1.58 -15.62 13.52
N ASN A 228 -2.59 -16.17 12.83
CA ASN A 228 -2.66 -17.60 12.49
C ASN A 228 -1.83 -17.97 11.24
N SER A 229 -1.07 -17.02 10.68
CA SER A 229 0.06 -17.30 9.81
C SER A 229 1.15 -17.94 10.69
N GLY A 230 1.44 -19.22 10.46
CA GLY A 230 2.38 -20.00 11.26
C GLY A 230 3.79 -19.41 11.25
N ALA A 231 4.05 -18.44 12.13
CA ALA A 231 5.38 -17.96 12.46
C ALA A 231 6.08 -19.00 13.34
N THR A 232 6.60 -20.07 12.73
CA THR A 232 7.80 -20.68 13.28
C THR A 232 8.92 -19.66 13.12
N LYS A 233 9.30 -19.01 14.22
CA LYS A 233 10.64 -18.43 14.38
C LYS A 233 11.64 -19.56 14.16
N SER A 234 12.17 -19.72 12.96
CA SER A 234 13.30 -20.61 12.69
C SER A 234 14.45 -19.82 12.11
N HIS A 235 15.46 -19.63 12.95
CA HIS A 235 16.87 -19.36 12.68
C HIS A 235 17.29 -18.97 11.26
N ILE A 236 17.79 -17.74 11.19
CA ILE A 236 19.03 -17.33 10.49
C ILE A 236 19.95 -18.53 10.26
N HIS A 237 20.15 -18.94 9.01
CA HIS A 237 21.36 -19.61 8.57
C HIS A 237 21.70 -19.18 7.14
N SER A 238 22.92 -18.67 7.03
CA SER A 238 23.68 -18.31 5.85
C SER A 238 23.59 -19.38 4.75
N HIS A 239 23.25 -18.94 3.54
CA HIS A 239 23.57 -19.69 2.32
C HIS A 239 24.39 -18.81 1.37
N SER A 240 25.66 -19.18 1.27
CA SER A 240 26.60 -18.80 0.24
C SER A 240 26.00 -19.04 -1.15
N HIS A 241 25.85 -17.98 -1.94
CA HIS A 241 25.51 -18.08 -3.35
C HIS A 241 26.77 -18.14 -4.23
N SER A 242 27.15 -19.36 -4.60
CA SER A 242 27.91 -19.60 -5.83
C SER A 242 27.02 -19.28 -7.03
N HIS A 243 27.56 -18.51 -7.96
CA HIS A 243 26.90 -18.04 -9.17
C HIS A 243 26.26 -19.17 -10.00
N GLY A 244 25.00 -18.96 -10.36
CA GLY A 244 24.26 -19.73 -11.35
C GLY A 244 23.07 -18.90 -11.82
N HIS A 245 23.27 -18.15 -12.91
CA HIS A 245 22.23 -17.35 -13.55
C HIS A 245 20.98 -18.18 -13.87
N SER A 246 19.86 -17.81 -13.26
CA SER A 246 18.51 -18.06 -13.76
C SER A 246 17.60 -17.04 -13.09
N HIS A 247 17.30 -15.97 -13.82
CA HIS A 247 16.34 -14.94 -13.43
C HIS A 247 14.95 -15.57 -13.22
N ASN A 248 14.41 -15.45 -12.01
CA ASN A 248 12.96 -15.43 -11.77
C ASN A 248 12.68 -14.42 -10.65
N GLY A 249 11.91 -13.40 -11.01
CA GLY A 249 11.90 -12.10 -10.37
C GLY A 249 11.09 -12.02 -9.08
N HIS A 250 11.63 -11.25 -8.13
CA HIS A 250 10.82 -10.49 -7.18
C HIS A 250 10.39 -9.21 -7.89
N TYR A 251 9.11 -9.13 -8.25
CA TYR A 251 8.50 -7.95 -8.84
C TYR A 251 7.72 -7.20 -7.75
N CYS A 252 8.22 -6.02 -7.38
CA CYS A 252 7.35 -4.97 -6.83
C CYS A 252 6.27 -4.65 -7.88
N PRO A 253 4.98 -4.57 -7.50
CA PRO A 253 3.90 -4.26 -8.43
C PRO A 253 3.96 -2.77 -8.79
N GLY A 254 4.80 -2.46 -9.77
CA GLY A 254 5.02 -1.11 -10.28
C GLY A 254 6.12 -1.00 -11.34
N HIS A 255 6.65 -2.13 -11.84
CA HIS A 255 7.63 -2.17 -12.92
C HIS A 255 7.21 -3.24 -13.93
N HIS A 256 6.31 -2.89 -14.84
CA HIS A 256 6.14 -3.64 -16.08
C HIS A 256 7.15 -3.13 -17.13
N HIS A 257 7.52 -4.03 -18.03
CA HIS A 257 8.63 -3.91 -18.98
C HIS A 257 8.32 -2.97 -20.15
#